data_AF-A0A5H2YC59-F1
#
_entry.id   AF-A0A5H2YC59-F1
#
_cell.length_a   1.000
_cell.length_b   1.000
_cell.length_c   1.000
_cell.angle_alpha   90.00
_cell.angle_beta   90.00
_cell.angle_gamma   90.00
#
_symmetry.space_group_name_H-M   'P 1'
#
loop_
_entity.id
_entity.type
_entity.pdbx_description
1 polymer ?
#
loop_
_entity_poly.entity_id
_entity_poly.type
_entity_poly.pdbx_seq_one_letter_code
_entity_poly.pdbx_strand_id
1 'polypeptide(L)'
;MLAKHNNSTYKQHNRNLPDKMTGLVGFLQEFVEDYPEYSYDVKRILVDGDFVIFHSHATLFKDDRGNGQKGMNIIDTWKVENGHIVEHWDSIQALDGFMRFYSQVSGGTIRNDNGVF
;
A
#
# COMPACT_ATOMS: atom_id res chain seq x y z
N MET A 1 -13.07 -9.77 3.09
CA MET A 1 -12.95 -9.68 1.62
C MET A 1 -11.59 -10.23 1.14
N LEU A 2 -10.45 -9.76 1.68
CA LEU A 2 -9.10 -10.17 1.22
C LEU A 2 -8.74 -11.65 1.49
N ALA A 3 -9.22 -12.25 2.57
CA ALA A 3 -8.93 -13.66 2.91
C ALA A 3 -9.44 -14.70 1.87
N LYS A 4 -10.37 -14.32 0.99
CA LYS A 4 -10.87 -15.20 -0.08
C LYS A 4 -9.93 -15.31 -1.28
N HIS A 5 -8.94 -14.43 -1.40
CA HIS A 5 -7.91 -14.46 -2.45
C HIS A 5 -6.57 -14.97 -1.90
N ASN A 6 -6.62 -15.99 -1.05
CA ASN A 6 -5.44 -16.62 -0.45
C ASN A 6 -4.71 -17.47 -1.50
N ASN A 7 -4.07 -16.83 -2.46
CA ASN A 7 -3.21 -17.50 -3.42
C ASN A 7 -1.81 -17.57 -2.83
N SER A 8 -1.26 -18.79 -2.72
CA SER A 8 0.12 -19.05 -2.28
C SER A 8 1.19 -18.42 -3.19
N THR A 9 0.76 -17.76 -4.26
CA THR A 9 1.57 -17.17 -5.33
C THR A 9 1.63 -15.64 -5.29
N TYR A 10 0.88 -14.96 -4.41
CA TYR A 10 0.95 -13.50 -4.31
C TYR A 10 2.35 -13.05 -3.87
N LYS A 11 2.97 -12.18 -4.66
CA LYS A 11 4.26 -11.57 -4.34
C LYS A 11 4.10 -10.09 -4.02
N GLN A 12 4.59 -9.70 -2.85
CA GLN A 12 4.71 -8.32 -2.43
C GLN A 12 6.13 -7.82 -2.69
N HIS A 13 6.29 -6.75 -3.47
CA HIS A 13 7.59 -6.12 -3.72
C HIS A 13 7.87 -4.96 -2.77
N ASN A 14 6.85 -4.41 -2.09
CA ASN A 14 7.06 -3.42 -1.04
C ASN A 14 7.79 -4.06 0.15
N ARG A 15 9.07 -3.73 0.31
CA ARG A 15 9.90 -4.29 1.39
C ARG A 15 9.40 -3.92 2.79
N ASN A 16 8.62 -2.85 2.93
CA ASN A 16 8.02 -2.47 4.20
C ASN A 16 6.78 -3.29 4.56
N LEU A 17 6.31 -4.17 3.67
CA LEU A 17 5.14 -5.01 3.89
C LEU A 17 5.52 -6.50 3.90
N PRO A 18 4.89 -7.31 4.77
CA PRO A 18 5.14 -8.74 4.77
C PRO A 18 4.69 -9.35 3.45
N ASP A 19 5.44 -10.36 2.99
CA ASP A 19 5.06 -11.10 1.80
C ASP A 19 3.86 -12.02 2.06
N LYS A 20 3.20 -12.43 0.97
CA LYS A 20 1.98 -13.23 0.94
C LYS A 20 0.76 -12.48 1.50
N MET A 21 -0.41 -12.84 0.98
CA MET A 21 -1.67 -12.20 1.37
C MET A 21 -1.97 -12.29 2.87
N THR A 22 -1.58 -13.38 3.53
CA THR A 22 -1.78 -13.53 4.98
C THR A 22 -0.97 -12.54 5.80
N GLY A 23 0.29 -12.30 5.41
CA GLY A 23 1.17 -11.34 6.09
C GLY A 23 0.69 -9.90 5.90
N LEU A 24 0.27 -9.56 4.67
CA LEU A 24 -0.32 -8.27 4.36
C LEU A 24 -1.60 -8.00 5.17
N VAL A 25 -2.50 -8.98 5.27
CA VAL A 25 -3.75 -8.82 6.03
C VAL A 25 -3.48 -8.58 7.51
N GLY A 26 -2.54 -9.30 8.12
CA GLY A 26 -2.16 -9.09 9.53
C GLY A 26 -1.60 -7.70 9.77
N PHE A 27 -0.66 -7.25 8.92
CA PHE A 27 -0.12 -5.90 8.99
C PHE A 27 -1.21 -4.82 8.86
N LEU A 28 -2.14 -5.00 7.91
CA LEU A 28 -3.24 -4.05 7.71
C LEU A 28 -4.19 -4.00 8.92
N GLN A 29 -4.38 -5.10 9.63
CA GLN A 29 -5.20 -5.12 10.85
C GLN A 29 -4.56 -4.30 11.97
N GLU A 30 -3.27 -4.49 12.24
CA GLU A 30 -2.53 -3.69 13.23
C GLU A 30 -2.49 -2.21 12.83
N PHE A 31 -2.26 -1.93 11.54
CA PHE A 31 -2.18 -0.57 11.03
C PHE A 31 -3.48 0.24 11.21
N VAL A 32 -4.65 -0.38 11.00
CA VAL A 32 -5.94 0.32 11.20
C VAL A 32 -6.30 0.50 12.66
N GLU A 33 -5.73 -0.30 13.57
CA GLU A 33 -5.85 -0.09 15.01
C GLU A 33 -5.01 1.12 15.46
N ASP A 34 -3.79 1.26 14.94
CA ASP A 34 -2.91 2.40 15.20
C ASP A 34 -3.42 3.71 14.56
N TYR A 35 -4.02 3.61 13.36
CA TYR A 35 -4.51 4.75 12.58
C TYR A 35 -5.99 4.57 12.20
N PRO A 36 -6.92 4.67 13.16
CA PRO A 36 -8.36 4.47 12.90
C PRO A 36 -8.96 5.52 11.98
N GLU A 37 -8.31 6.67 11.84
CA GLU A 37 -8.71 7.76 10.95
C GLU A 37 -8.02 7.71 9.58
N TYR A 38 -7.28 6.63 9.30
CA TYR A 38 -6.65 6.41 8.00
C TYR A 38 -7.67 6.57 6.87
N SER A 39 -7.25 7.29 5.83
CA SER A 39 -8.02 7.48 4.61
C SER A 39 -7.13 7.16 3.42
N TYR A 40 -7.69 6.46 2.45
CA TYR A 40 -7.06 6.15 1.17
C TYR A 40 -8.03 6.53 0.05
N ASP A 41 -7.76 7.64 -0.61
CA ASP A 41 -8.64 8.24 -1.63
C ASP A 41 -8.05 8.03 -3.02
N VAL A 42 -8.65 7.11 -3.78
CA VAL A 42 -8.25 6.79 -5.16
C VAL A 42 -8.69 7.90 -6.10
N LYS A 43 -7.71 8.64 -6.63
CA LYS A 43 -7.94 9.76 -7.54
C LYS A 43 -8.19 9.32 -8.97
N ARG A 44 -7.56 8.21 -9.38
CA ARG A 44 -7.76 7.58 -10.69
C ARG A 44 -7.22 6.17 -10.70
N ILE A 45 -7.73 5.40 -11.66
CA ILE A 45 -7.31 4.03 -11.95
C ILE A 45 -6.89 4.00 -13.42
N LEU A 46 -5.74 3.40 -13.69
CA LEU A 46 -5.21 3.14 -15.02
C LEU A 46 -5.14 1.62 -15.20
N VAL A 47 -5.41 1.14 -16.41
CA VAL A 47 -5.34 -0.28 -16.74
C VAL A 47 -4.53 -0.44 -18.02
N ASP A 48 -3.53 -1.33 -17.97
CA ASP A 48 -2.70 -1.71 -19.11
C ASP A 48 -2.47 -3.22 -19.09
N GLY A 49 -3.18 -3.94 -19.98
CA GLY A 49 -3.20 -5.40 -20.00
C GLY A 49 -3.62 -5.98 -18.65
N ASP A 50 -2.75 -6.79 -18.06
CA ASP A 50 -2.96 -7.44 -16.75
C ASP A 50 -2.62 -6.53 -15.56
N PHE A 51 -2.19 -5.28 -15.81
CA PHE A 51 -1.81 -4.34 -14.77
C PHE A 51 -2.91 -3.34 -14.47
N VAL A 52 -3.17 -3.14 -13.18
CA VAL A 52 -4.08 -2.13 -12.65
C VAL A 52 -3.29 -1.20 -11.75
N ILE A 53 -3.26 0.09 -12.08
CA ILE A 53 -2.47 1.09 -11.36
C ILE A 53 -3.41 2.09 -10.69
N PHE A 54 -3.24 2.30 -9.40
CA PHE A 54 -3.96 3.31 -8.62
C PHE A 54 -3.07 4.50 -8.36
N HIS A 55 -3.59 5.70 -8.59
CA HIS A 55 -3.02 6.91 -8.01
C HIS A 55 -3.94 7.36 -6.88
N SER A 56 -3.39 7.44 -5.67
CA SER A 56 -4.16 7.71 -4.47
C SER A 56 -3.50 8.75 -3.58
N HIS A 57 -4.34 9.42 -2.78
CA HIS A 57 -3.92 10.30 -1.72
C HIS A 57 -4.34 9.67 -0.40
N ALA A 58 -3.39 9.47 0.51
CA ALA A 58 -3.64 8.86 1.81
C ALA A 58 -3.27 9.80 2.96
N THR A 59 -4.03 9.75 4.05
CA THR A 59 -3.80 10.53 5.27
C THR A 59 -4.01 9.66 6.50
N LEU A 60 -3.21 9.84 7.55
CA LEU A 60 -3.34 9.06 8.80
C LEU A 60 -4.37 9.64 9.76
N PHE A 61 -4.56 10.96 9.76
CA PHE A 61 -5.45 11.68 10.66
C PHE A 61 -6.58 12.37 9.90
N LYS A 62 -7.73 12.53 10.56
CA LYS A 62 -8.92 13.13 9.95
C LYS A 62 -8.72 14.59 9.55
N ASP A 63 -7.97 15.36 10.34
CA ASP A 63 -7.73 16.80 10.10
C ASP A 63 -6.87 17.08 8.86
N ASP A 64 -6.13 16.08 8.39
CA ASP A 64 -5.30 16.18 7.19
C ASP A 64 -6.08 15.89 5.90
N ARG A 65 -7.29 15.34 5.99
CA ARG A 65 -8.10 14.93 4.82
C ARG A 65 -8.46 16.13 3.94
N GLY A 66 -8.36 15.94 2.63
CA GLY A 66 -8.63 16.98 1.64
C GLY A 66 -7.53 18.05 1.51
N ASN A 67 -6.49 17.99 2.34
CA ASN A 67 -5.33 18.86 2.21
C ASN A 67 -4.26 18.19 1.33
N GLY A 68 -4.07 18.71 0.12
CA GLY A 68 -3.08 18.18 -0.84
C GLY A 68 -1.62 18.35 -0.43
N GLN A 69 -1.33 19.03 0.68
CA GLN A 69 0.03 19.16 1.23
C GLN A 69 0.31 18.19 2.37
N LYS A 70 -0.67 17.38 2.79
CA LYS A 70 -0.58 16.48 3.94
C LYS A 70 -0.67 15.02 3.52
N GLY A 71 -0.05 14.14 4.28
CA GLY A 71 -0.16 12.70 4.06
C GLY A 71 0.81 12.17 3.01
N MET A 72 0.33 11.28 2.15
CA MET A 72 1.12 10.55 1.17
C MET A 72 0.45 10.53 -0.21
N ASN A 73 1.25 10.70 -1.25
CA ASN A 73 0.86 10.34 -2.61
C ASN A 73 1.38 8.93 -2.89
N ILE A 74 0.49 8.01 -3.28
CA ILE A 74 0.82 6.59 -3.45
C ILE A 74 0.46 6.18 -4.89
N ILE A 75 1.39 5.48 -5.53
CA ILE A 75 1.14 4.76 -6.77
C ILE A 75 1.23 3.27 -6.45
N ASP A 76 0.10 2.57 -6.50
CA ASP A 76 0.06 1.11 -6.34
C ASP A 76 -0.15 0.46 -7.70
N THR A 77 0.69 -0.50 -8.07
CA THR A 77 0.58 -1.29 -9.28
C THR A 77 0.29 -2.73 -8.91
N TRP A 78 -0.82 -3.26 -9.42
CA TRP A 78 -1.27 -4.61 -9.17
C TRP A 78 -1.26 -5.39 -10.48
N LYS A 79 -0.69 -6.61 -10.45
CA LYS A 79 -0.87 -7.56 -11.55
C LYS A 79 -2.05 -8.47 -11.23
N VAL A 80 -2.96 -8.62 -12.20
CA VAL A 80 -4.16 -9.44 -12.09
C VAL A 80 -4.12 -10.54 -13.15
N GLU A 81 -4.10 -11.79 -12.71
CA GLU A 81 -4.13 -12.97 -13.59
C GLU A 81 -5.34 -13.84 -13.23
N ASN A 82 -6.13 -14.25 -14.23
CA ASN A 82 -7.31 -15.10 -14.03
C ASN A 82 -8.28 -14.56 -12.95
N GLY A 83 -8.44 -13.22 -12.88
CA GLY A 83 -9.28 -12.56 -11.88
C GLY A 83 -8.70 -12.53 -10.45
N HIS A 84 -7.42 -12.87 -10.27
CA HIS A 84 -6.74 -12.86 -8.98
C HIS A 84 -5.58 -11.86 -8.98
N ILE A 85 -5.39 -11.14 -7.89
CA ILE A 85 -4.20 -10.33 -7.66
C ILE A 85 -3.03 -11.28 -7.36
N VAL A 86 -1.99 -11.21 -8.18
CA VAL A 86 -0.82 -12.12 -8.08
C VAL A 86 0.48 -11.40 -7.73
N GLU A 87 0.54 -10.08 -7.93
CA GLU A 87 1.78 -9.32 -7.72
C GLU A 87 1.46 -7.85 -7.40
N HIS A 88 2.30 -7.22 -6.58
CA HIS A 88 2.10 -5.84 -6.14
C HIS A 88 3.40 -5.07 -5.97
N TRP A 89 3.42 -3.86 -6.51
CA TRP A 89 4.45 -2.84 -6.29
C TRP A 89 3.80 -1.54 -5.86
N ASP A 90 4.48 -0.77 -5.03
CA ASP A 90 4.07 0.58 -4.71
C ASP A 90 5.24 1.58 -4.70
N SER A 91 4.88 2.84 -4.88
CA SER A 91 5.76 3.98 -4.66
C SER A 91 5.03 4.99 -3.78
N ILE A 92 5.55 5.19 -2.58
CA ILE A 92 4.97 6.10 -1.58
C ILE A 92 5.82 7.37 -1.50
N GLN A 93 5.20 8.52 -1.66
CA GLN A 93 5.81 9.84 -1.48
C GLN A 93 5.16 10.58 -0.32
N ALA A 94 5.93 10.82 0.75
CA ALA A 94 5.49 11.65 1.87
C ALA A 94 5.43 13.14 1.48
N LEU A 95 4.29 13.78 1.77
CA LEU A 95 4.01 15.15 1.33
C LEU A 95 4.43 16.22 2.35
N ASP A 96 4.39 15.90 3.64
CA ASP A 96 4.75 16.83 4.72
C ASP A 96 5.87 16.32 5.65
N GLY A 97 6.35 17.19 6.53
CA GLY A 97 7.48 16.90 7.42
C GLY A 97 7.23 15.74 8.38
N PHE A 98 6.02 15.61 8.92
CA PHE A 98 5.69 14.49 9.82
C PHE A 98 5.72 13.17 9.05
N MET A 99 5.10 13.12 7.87
CA MET A 99 5.09 11.90 7.06
C MET A 99 6.47 11.50 6.54
N ARG A 100 7.35 12.46 6.26
CA ARG A 100 8.74 12.18 5.90
C ARG A 100 9.51 11.55 7.05
N PHE A 101 9.34 12.10 8.26
CA PHE A 101 9.92 11.51 9.46
C PHE A 101 9.36 10.11 9.72
N TYR A 102 8.02 9.97 9.69
CA TYR A 102 7.34 8.69 9.85
C TYR A 102 7.88 7.64 8.87
N SER A 103 7.98 7.97 7.58
CA SER A 103 8.52 7.07 6.56
C SER A 103 9.96 6.62 6.82
N GLN A 104 10.80 7.47 7.43
CA GLN A 104 12.16 7.07 7.81
C GLN A 104 12.20 6.10 8.99
N VAL A 105 11.30 6.26 9.96
CA VAL A 105 11.28 5.42 11.16
C VAL A 105 10.46 4.14 11.00
N SER A 106 9.48 4.14 10.10
CA SER A 106 8.67 2.96 9.77
C SER A 106 9.31 2.09 8.68
N GLY A 107 10.23 2.65 7.90
CA GLY A 107 10.89 1.95 6.80
C GLY A 107 11.96 0.94 7.26
N GLY A 108 11.99 -0.25 6.66
CA GLY A 108 13.12 -1.19 6.76
C GLY A 108 13.09 -2.20 7.90
N THR A 109 12.03 -2.25 8.72
CA THR A 109 11.84 -3.27 9.76
C THR A 109 11.38 -4.61 9.19
N ILE A 110 10.65 -4.57 8.08
CA ILE A 110 10.25 -5.75 7.31
C ILE A 110 11.22 -5.86 6.12
N ARG A 111 11.62 -7.10 5.82
CA ARG A 111 12.44 -7.43 4.64
C ARG A 111 11.80 -8.64 4.00
N ASN A 112 10.95 -8.41 3.01
CA ASN A 112 10.67 -9.48 2.06
C ASN A 112 11.86 -9.66 1.11
N ASP A 113 12.09 -10.89 0.67
CA ASP A 113 13.21 -11.26 -0.19
C ASP A 113 12.89 -11.15 -1.69
N ASN A 114 11.70 -10.63 -2.04
CA ASN A 114 11.28 -10.48 -3.42
C ASN A 114 12.15 -9.42 -4.14
N GLY A 115 12.24 -9.58 -5.47
CA GLY A 115 12.86 -8.58 -6.33
C GLY A 115 12.20 -7.20 -6.15
N VAL A 116 12.88 -6.14 -6.55
CA VAL A 116 12.26 -4.79 -6.52
C VAL A 116 11.33 -4.59 -7.73
N PHE A 117 11.51 -5.41 -8.77
CA PHE A 117 10.75 -5.47 -10.02
C PHE A 117 10.63 -6.92 -10.48
#